data_AF-A0A8B2SGI7-F1
#
_entry.id   AF-A0A8B2SGI7-F1
#
_cell.length_a   1.000
_cell.length_b   1.000
_cell.length_c   1.000
_cell.angle_alpha   90.00
_cell.angle_beta   90.00
_cell.angle_gamma   90.00
#
_symmetry.space_group_name_H-M   'P 1'
#
loop_
_entity.id
_entity.type
_entity.pdbx_description
1 polymer ?
#
loop_
_entity_poly.entity_id
_entity_poly.type
_entity_poly.pdbx_seq_one_letter_code
_entity_poly.pdbx_strand_id
1 'polypeptide(L)'
;MTMQASQFSAQVLDWYDKYGRKTLPWQIEKTPYKVWLSEVMLQQTQVATVIPYFERFMARFPTVTDLANAPLDEVLHLWTGLGYYARARNLHKAAQQVATRHNGKFPETFDEVADLPGVGRSTAGAILSLSLGKHFPILDGNVKRVLARCYAVDGWPGKKDVEKRLWEISEAVTPANGVERFNQAMMDLGAMVCTRSKPKCELCPVNNLCVAYANHSWAQYPGKKPKQTLPERTGYMLLMQHGDEVFLAQRPPSGLWGGLYCFPQFEDEDLLREWLKQRGIAADNLTQLTAFRHTFSHFHLDIVPMWLPVSSVASCMDEGTALWYNLAQPPSVGLAAPVERLLQQLRAGAMV
;
A
#
# COMPACT_ATOMS: atom_id res chain seq x y z
N MET A 1 8.12 -30.67 -19.22
CA MET A 1 7.99 -29.55 -18.26
C MET A 1 8.38 -29.94 -16.84
N THR A 2 8.05 -31.14 -16.34
CA THR A 2 8.28 -31.57 -14.95
C THR A 2 9.74 -31.53 -14.48
N MET A 3 10.70 -32.00 -15.30
CA MET A 3 12.14 -31.95 -14.93
C MET A 3 12.71 -30.52 -14.90
N GLN A 4 12.17 -29.61 -15.71
CA GLN A 4 12.61 -28.21 -15.70
C GLN A 4 12.08 -27.47 -14.47
N ALA A 5 10.87 -27.83 -14.01
CA ALA A 5 10.28 -27.27 -12.80
C ALA A 5 11.04 -27.70 -11.55
N SER A 6 11.35 -28.99 -11.38
CA SER A 6 12.11 -29.47 -10.21
C SER A 6 13.52 -28.87 -10.15
N GLN A 7 14.19 -28.74 -11.30
CA GLN A 7 15.49 -28.06 -11.39
C GLN A 7 15.39 -26.58 -11.01
N PHE A 8 14.36 -25.88 -11.50
CA PHE A 8 14.11 -24.48 -11.17
C PHE A 8 13.93 -24.29 -9.65
N SER A 9 13.06 -25.08 -9.02
CA SER A 9 12.81 -24.97 -7.58
C SER A 9 14.06 -25.24 -6.75
N ALA A 10 14.84 -26.27 -7.12
CA ALA A 10 16.08 -26.62 -6.43
C ALA A 10 17.10 -25.47 -6.48
N GLN A 11 17.36 -24.90 -7.66
CA GLN A 11 18.30 -23.79 -7.82
C GLN A 11 17.88 -22.53 -7.03
N VAL A 12 16.58 -22.23 -7.00
CA VAL A 12 16.04 -21.09 -6.24
C VAL A 12 16.21 -21.31 -4.74
N LEU A 13 15.95 -22.52 -4.23
CA LEU A 13 16.13 -22.86 -2.82
C LEU A 13 17.60 -22.80 -2.41
N ASP A 14 18.50 -23.39 -3.20
CA ASP A 14 19.95 -23.37 -2.93
C ASP A 14 20.49 -21.95 -2.84
N TRP A 15 20.00 -21.06 -3.71
CA TRP A 15 20.35 -19.65 -3.67
C TRP A 15 19.80 -18.95 -2.43
N TYR A 16 18.55 -19.20 -2.07
CA TYR A 16 17.93 -18.59 -0.90
C TYR A 16 18.64 -19.01 0.40
N ASP A 17 19.07 -20.27 0.47
CA ASP A 17 19.81 -20.77 1.61
C ASP A 17 21.16 -20.05 1.80
N LYS A 18 21.79 -19.55 0.72
CA LYS A 18 23.08 -18.82 0.78
C LYS A 18 22.94 -17.30 0.85
N TYR A 19 21.96 -16.74 0.14
CA TYR A 19 21.89 -15.29 -0.15
C TYR A 19 20.53 -14.64 0.15
N GLY A 20 19.52 -15.44 0.48
CA GLY A 20 18.18 -14.95 0.80
C GLY A 20 18.13 -14.13 2.08
N ARG A 21 17.19 -13.19 2.16
CA ARG A 21 16.96 -12.43 3.40
C ARG A 21 16.14 -13.30 4.36
N LYS A 22 16.64 -13.46 5.58
CA LYS A 22 16.04 -14.33 6.62
C LYS A 22 15.84 -13.63 7.97
N THR A 23 16.16 -12.35 8.03
CA THR A 23 16.25 -11.56 9.27
C THR A 23 15.30 -10.38 9.31
N LEU A 24 14.35 -10.30 8.37
CA LEU A 24 13.34 -9.24 8.40
C LEU A 24 12.41 -9.45 9.61
N PRO A 25 11.86 -8.38 10.21
CA PRO A 25 11.04 -8.49 11.43
C PRO A 25 9.89 -9.51 11.36
N TRP A 26 9.21 -9.57 10.21
CA TRP A 26 8.10 -10.50 9.96
C TRP A 26 8.54 -11.93 9.60
N GLN A 27 9.84 -12.19 9.47
CA GLN A 27 10.41 -13.53 9.24
C GLN A 27 10.83 -14.21 10.55
N ILE A 28 10.97 -13.46 11.64
CA ILE A 28 11.28 -13.98 12.97
C ILE A 28 9.98 -14.36 13.67
N GLU A 29 9.93 -15.54 14.30
CA GLU A 29 8.75 -16.06 15.03
C GLU A 29 7.46 -15.87 14.21
N LYS A 30 7.42 -16.55 13.06
CA LYS A 30 6.35 -16.38 12.07
C LYS A 30 5.01 -16.81 12.65
N THR A 31 4.02 -15.93 12.53
CA THR A 31 2.61 -16.24 12.79
C THR A 31 1.79 -15.77 11.59
N PRO A 32 0.61 -16.36 11.32
CA PRO A 32 -0.26 -15.89 10.24
C PRO A 32 -0.59 -14.40 10.35
N TYR A 33 -0.82 -13.88 11.57
CA TYR A 33 -1.07 -12.46 11.82
C TYR A 33 0.10 -11.56 11.40
N LYS A 34 1.33 -11.88 11.85
CA LYS A 34 2.54 -11.09 11.51
C LYS A 34 2.81 -11.10 10.01
N VAL A 35 2.69 -12.28 9.38
CA VAL A 35 2.90 -12.41 7.93
C VAL A 35 1.81 -11.67 7.15
N TRP A 36 0.55 -11.78 7.55
CA TRP A 36 -0.54 -11.04 6.90
C TRP A 36 -0.34 -9.52 6.98
N LEU A 37 0.01 -9.00 8.16
CA LEU A 37 0.26 -7.57 8.35
C LEU A 37 1.39 -7.08 7.42
N SER A 38 2.52 -7.79 7.38
CA SER A 38 3.64 -7.40 6.52
C SER A 38 3.29 -7.50 5.04
N GLU A 39 2.59 -8.55 4.62
CA GLU A 39 2.16 -8.73 3.23
C GLU A 39 1.25 -7.59 2.77
N VAL A 40 0.29 -7.15 3.61
CA VAL A 40 -0.55 -5.99 3.29
C VAL A 40 0.29 -4.71 3.19
N MET A 41 1.22 -4.49 4.12
CA MET A 41 2.11 -3.32 4.07
C MET A 41 3.04 -3.32 2.84
N LEU A 42 3.52 -4.48 2.40
CA LEU A 42 4.44 -4.64 1.26
C LEU A 42 3.76 -4.48 -0.10
N GLN A 43 2.43 -4.46 -0.16
CA GLN A 43 1.70 -4.18 -1.40
C GLN A 43 2.06 -2.79 -1.96
N GLN A 44 2.88 -2.77 -3.02
CA GLN A 44 3.34 -1.53 -3.66
C GLN A 44 4.16 -0.60 -2.75
N THR A 45 4.75 -1.11 -1.67
CA THR A 45 5.63 -0.37 -0.77
C THR A 45 6.97 -1.12 -0.63
N GLN A 46 8.08 -0.39 -0.53
CA GLN A 46 9.40 -1.00 -0.43
C GLN A 46 9.66 -1.55 0.99
N VAL A 47 10.42 -2.64 1.06
CA VAL A 47 10.78 -3.30 2.34
C VAL A 47 11.38 -2.32 3.35
N ALA A 48 12.33 -1.48 2.93
CA ALA A 48 12.99 -0.51 3.81
C ALA A 48 12.00 0.50 4.42
N THR A 49 10.98 0.91 3.67
CA THR A 49 9.90 1.76 4.15
C THR A 49 9.00 1.02 5.13
N VAL A 50 8.70 -0.26 4.88
CA VAL A 50 7.77 -1.05 5.71
C VAL A 50 8.34 -1.40 7.08
N ILE A 51 9.64 -1.70 7.20
CA ILE A 51 10.28 -2.13 8.46
C ILE A 51 9.86 -1.26 9.67
N PRO A 52 10.08 0.07 9.68
CA PRO A 52 9.74 0.87 10.85
C PRO A 52 8.23 0.95 11.12
N TYR A 53 7.38 0.80 10.10
CA TYR A 53 5.92 0.76 10.29
C TYR A 53 5.47 -0.55 10.89
N PHE A 54 5.98 -1.68 10.39
CA PHE A 54 5.69 -3.00 10.92
C PHE A 54 6.02 -3.08 12.41
N GLU A 55 7.20 -2.62 12.81
CA GLU A 55 7.64 -2.61 14.22
C GLU A 55 6.68 -1.80 15.10
N ARG A 56 6.33 -0.57 14.70
CA ARG A 56 5.39 0.28 15.47
C ARG A 56 3.99 -0.33 15.53
N PHE A 57 3.51 -0.91 14.43
CA PHE A 57 2.20 -1.57 14.39
C PHE A 57 2.17 -2.80 15.29
N MET A 58 3.20 -3.64 15.27
CA MET A 58 3.27 -4.83 16.12
C MET A 58 3.42 -4.47 17.60
N ALA A 59 4.14 -3.39 17.92
CA ALA A 59 4.23 -2.88 19.27
C ALA A 59 2.87 -2.38 19.79
N ARG A 60 2.08 -1.72 18.94
CA ARG A 60 0.76 -1.18 19.33
C ARG A 60 -0.37 -2.20 19.27
N PHE A 61 -0.34 -3.11 18.29
CA PHE A 61 -1.33 -4.14 18.03
C PHE A 61 -0.65 -5.52 17.98
N PRO A 62 -0.24 -6.09 19.12
CA PRO A 62 0.50 -7.35 19.16
C PRO A 62 -0.29 -8.54 18.61
N THR A 63 -1.61 -8.53 18.74
CA THR A 63 -2.51 -9.57 18.25
C THR A 63 -3.55 -9.04 17.26
N VAL A 64 -4.16 -9.95 16.49
CA VAL A 64 -5.26 -9.59 15.58
C VAL A 64 -6.47 -9.05 16.33
N THR A 65 -6.69 -9.48 17.58
CA THR A 65 -7.78 -8.99 18.44
C THR A 65 -7.51 -7.56 18.92
N ASP A 66 -6.26 -7.23 19.25
CA ASP A 66 -5.89 -5.85 19.60
C ASP A 66 -6.11 -4.90 18.41
N LEU A 67 -5.74 -5.34 17.20
CA LEU A 67 -6.00 -4.59 15.98
C LEU A 67 -7.51 -4.44 15.73
N ALA A 68 -8.31 -5.50 15.93
CA ALA A 68 -9.75 -5.48 15.69
C ALA A 68 -10.52 -4.55 16.64
N ASN A 69 -10.04 -4.43 17.88
CA ASN A 69 -10.66 -3.61 18.93
C ASN A 69 -10.24 -2.13 18.86
N ALA A 70 -9.22 -1.80 18.07
CA ALA A 70 -8.72 -0.45 17.95
C ALA A 70 -9.73 0.48 17.24
N PRO A 71 -9.82 1.76 17.63
CA PRO A 71 -10.50 2.76 16.81
C PRO A 71 -9.86 2.85 15.42
N LEU A 72 -10.69 2.95 14.36
CA LEU A 72 -10.19 3.04 12.98
C LEU A 72 -9.23 4.22 12.79
N ASP A 73 -9.49 5.36 13.43
CA ASP A 73 -8.65 6.55 13.29
C ASP A 73 -7.24 6.33 13.82
N GLU A 74 -7.07 5.53 14.88
CA GLU A 74 -5.76 5.17 15.41
C GLU A 74 -5.00 4.25 14.44
N VAL A 75 -5.69 3.28 13.83
CA VAL A 75 -5.11 2.42 12.79
C VAL A 75 -4.67 3.24 11.58
N LEU A 76 -5.50 4.18 11.14
CA LEU A 76 -5.20 5.08 10.01
C LEU A 76 -4.08 6.07 10.35
N HIS A 77 -4.02 6.55 11.59
CA HIS A 77 -2.95 7.40 12.08
C HIS A 77 -1.61 6.70 11.95
N LEU A 78 -1.48 5.49 12.49
CA LEU A 78 -0.24 4.71 12.40
C LEU A 78 0.13 4.36 10.96
N TRP A 79 -0.86 4.23 10.06
CA TRP A 79 -0.65 3.98 8.63
C TRP A 79 -0.24 5.23 7.84
N THR A 80 -0.29 6.43 8.43
CA THR A 80 0.01 7.70 7.75
C THR A 80 1.40 7.67 7.13
N GLY A 81 1.48 7.99 5.84
CA GLY A 81 2.72 7.96 5.05
C GLY A 81 2.97 6.67 4.27
N LEU A 82 2.32 5.53 4.60
CA LEU A 82 2.45 4.30 3.79
C LEU A 82 1.68 4.34 2.46
N GLY A 83 0.71 5.25 2.34
CA GLY A 83 -0.16 5.36 1.18
C GLY A 83 -1.13 4.18 1.01
N TYR A 84 -1.99 4.28 -0.02
CA TYR A 84 -3.02 3.28 -0.33
C TYR A 84 -3.86 2.88 0.90
N TYR A 85 -4.46 3.86 1.59
CA TYR A 85 -5.18 3.69 2.86
C TYR A 85 -6.39 2.74 2.81
N ALA A 86 -6.88 2.39 1.62
CA ALA A 86 -7.84 1.30 1.46
C ALA A 86 -7.28 -0.03 2.03
N ARG A 87 -5.96 -0.24 1.98
CA ARG A 87 -5.29 -1.38 2.60
C ARG A 87 -5.50 -1.41 4.11
N ALA A 88 -5.25 -0.29 4.80
CA ALA A 88 -5.45 -0.17 6.25
C ALA A 88 -6.91 -0.40 6.66
N ARG A 89 -7.86 0.19 5.91
CA ARG A 89 -9.29 0.00 6.17
C ARG A 89 -9.73 -1.44 5.97
N ASN A 90 -9.27 -2.09 4.90
CA ASN A 90 -9.56 -3.50 4.66
C ASN A 90 -8.87 -4.41 5.67
N LEU A 91 -7.62 -4.13 6.04
CA LEU A 91 -6.89 -4.81 7.11
C LEU A 91 -7.69 -4.77 8.41
N HIS A 92 -8.18 -3.58 8.81
CA HIS A 92 -8.96 -3.43 10.04
C HIS A 92 -10.28 -4.20 9.98
N LYS A 93 -11.03 -4.10 8.88
CA LYS A 93 -12.27 -4.89 8.67
C LYS A 93 -12.02 -6.40 8.72
N ALA A 94 -10.92 -6.86 8.10
CA ALA A 94 -10.52 -8.26 8.13
C ALA A 94 -10.11 -8.69 9.54
N ALA A 95 -9.41 -7.87 10.32
CA ALA A 95 -9.12 -8.15 11.72
C ALA A 95 -10.40 -8.34 12.54
N GLN A 96 -11.39 -7.46 12.35
CA GLN A 96 -12.72 -7.57 12.97
C GLN A 96 -13.45 -8.84 12.54
N GLN A 97 -13.36 -9.23 11.27
CA GLN A 97 -13.91 -10.50 10.78
C GLN A 97 -13.22 -11.70 11.43
N VAL A 98 -11.90 -11.68 11.59
CA VAL A 98 -11.15 -12.74 12.29
C VAL A 98 -11.54 -12.81 13.76
N ALA A 99 -11.65 -11.68 14.45
CA ALA A 99 -12.07 -11.63 15.85
C ALA A 99 -13.48 -12.22 16.05
N THR A 100 -14.42 -11.86 15.18
CA THR A 100 -15.84 -12.23 15.32
C THR A 100 -16.18 -13.62 14.77
N ARG A 101 -15.71 -13.98 13.58
CA ARG A 101 -16.07 -15.24 12.91
C ARG A 101 -15.12 -16.40 13.23
N HIS A 102 -13.88 -16.09 13.61
CA HIS A 102 -12.84 -17.09 13.88
C HIS A 102 -12.29 -17.01 15.31
N ASN A 103 -13.04 -16.36 16.22
CA ASN A 103 -12.71 -16.24 17.65
C ASN A 103 -11.28 -15.72 17.92
N GLY A 104 -10.80 -14.77 17.10
CA GLY A 104 -9.46 -14.20 17.22
C GLY A 104 -8.34 -15.13 16.75
N LYS A 105 -8.65 -16.31 16.22
CA LYS A 105 -7.69 -17.20 15.57
C LYS A 105 -7.67 -16.91 14.06
N PHE A 106 -6.51 -16.54 13.52
CA PHE A 106 -6.38 -16.31 12.09
C PHE A 106 -6.69 -17.59 11.29
N PRO A 107 -7.52 -17.53 10.22
CA PRO A 107 -7.92 -18.71 9.48
C PRO A 107 -6.75 -19.40 8.78
N GLU A 108 -6.84 -20.73 8.65
CA GLU A 108 -5.75 -21.57 8.14
C GLU A 108 -6.11 -22.33 6.85
N THR A 109 -7.31 -22.11 6.31
CA THR A 109 -7.72 -22.63 5.00
C THR A 109 -7.68 -21.54 3.94
N PHE A 110 -7.48 -21.93 2.68
CA PHE A 110 -7.34 -20.98 1.59
C PHE A 110 -8.59 -20.12 1.40
N ASP A 111 -9.76 -20.75 1.36
CA ASP A 111 -11.02 -20.07 1.08
C ASP A 111 -11.38 -19.08 2.19
N GLU A 112 -11.18 -19.45 3.47
CA GLU A 112 -11.40 -18.54 4.60
C GLU A 112 -10.45 -17.33 4.56
N VAL A 113 -9.16 -17.55 4.23
CA VAL A 113 -8.20 -16.45 4.14
C VAL A 113 -8.50 -15.56 2.93
N ALA A 114 -8.89 -16.14 1.80
CA ALA A 114 -9.21 -15.40 0.58
C ALA A 114 -10.54 -14.63 0.66
N ASP A 115 -11.45 -15.01 1.56
CA ASP A 115 -12.69 -14.26 1.85
C ASP A 115 -12.43 -12.97 2.65
N LEU A 116 -11.27 -12.84 3.29
CA LEU A 116 -10.95 -11.65 4.10
C LEU A 116 -10.83 -10.38 3.22
N PRO A 117 -11.40 -9.25 3.66
CA PRO A 117 -11.28 -7.98 2.96
C PRO A 117 -9.83 -7.60 2.62
N GLY A 118 -9.58 -7.31 1.33
CA GLY A 118 -8.26 -6.91 0.85
C GLY A 118 -7.24 -8.04 0.68
N VAL A 119 -7.63 -9.31 0.90
CA VAL A 119 -6.79 -10.47 0.68
C VAL A 119 -7.12 -11.09 -0.68
N GLY A 120 -6.21 -10.93 -1.64
CA GLY A 120 -6.33 -11.59 -2.95
C GLY A 120 -5.67 -12.97 -2.99
N ARG A 121 -5.87 -13.71 -4.09
CA ARG A 121 -5.31 -15.06 -4.34
C ARG A 121 -3.83 -15.19 -3.95
N SER A 122 -2.98 -14.26 -4.43
CA SER A 122 -1.54 -14.29 -4.13
C SER A 122 -1.23 -14.00 -2.66
N THR A 123 -1.99 -13.12 -2.01
CA THR A 123 -1.77 -12.78 -0.60
C THR A 123 -2.21 -13.93 0.30
N ALA A 124 -3.33 -14.60 0.00
CA ALA A 124 -3.74 -15.81 0.70
C ALA A 124 -2.67 -16.92 0.60
N GLY A 125 -2.16 -17.15 -0.61
CA GLY A 125 -1.05 -18.09 -0.84
C GLY A 125 0.21 -17.72 -0.06
N ALA A 126 0.59 -16.45 -0.03
CA ALA A 126 1.75 -15.96 0.70
C ALA A 126 1.59 -16.18 2.21
N ILE A 127 0.45 -15.79 2.80
CA ILE A 127 0.19 -15.96 4.23
C ILE A 127 0.32 -17.43 4.63
N LEU A 128 -0.43 -18.30 3.96
CA LEU A 128 -0.52 -19.71 4.32
C LEU A 128 0.79 -20.48 4.08
N SER A 129 1.51 -20.19 3.00
CA SER A 129 2.79 -20.84 2.72
C SER A 129 3.90 -20.36 3.64
N LEU A 130 4.03 -19.05 3.89
CA LEU A 130 5.14 -18.50 4.66
C LEU A 130 5.00 -18.79 6.17
N SER A 131 3.78 -18.74 6.68
CA SER A 131 3.50 -18.93 8.11
C SER A 131 3.25 -20.39 8.49
N LEU A 132 2.60 -21.18 7.65
CA LEU A 132 2.16 -22.54 7.97
C LEU A 132 2.75 -23.62 7.06
N GLY A 133 3.58 -23.26 6.08
CA GLY A 133 4.18 -24.22 5.13
C GLY A 133 3.16 -24.89 4.22
N LYS A 134 1.96 -24.31 4.04
CA LYS A 134 0.93 -24.88 3.16
C LYS A 134 1.32 -24.70 1.70
N HIS A 135 1.08 -25.72 0.89
CA HIS A 135 1.49 -25.78 -0.52
C HIS A 135 0.59 -24.89 -1.39
N PHE A 136 0.87 -23.58 -1.38
CA PHE A 136 0.21 -22.60 -2.24
C PHE A 136 1.23 -21.76 -3.00
N PRO A 137 1.02 -21.51 -4.31
CA PRO A 137 1.84 -20.61 -5.10
C PRO A 137 1.52 -19.14 -4.79
N ILE A 138 2.42 -18.26 -5.21
CA ILE A 138 2.24 -16.80 -5.19
C ILE A 138 2.46 -16.22 -6.58
N LEU A 139 1.95 -15.01 -6.82
CA LEU A 139 2.12 -14.32 -8.10
C LEU A 139 2.08 -12.79 -7.95
N ASP A 140 2.95 -12.26 -7.09
CA ASP A 140 3.14 -10.82 -6.92
C ASP A 140 3.89 -10.20 -8.13
N GLY A 141 4.10 -8.88 -8.11
CA GLY A 141 4.81 -8.20 -9.19
C GLY A 141 6.27 -8.66 -9.38
N ASN A 142 6.91 -9.18 -8.33
CA ASN A 142 8.27 -9.74 -8.42
C ASN A 142 8.25 -11.09 -9.12
N VAL A 143 7.41 -12.01 -8.67
CA VAL A 143 7.25 -13.35 -9.23
C VAL A 143 6.80 -13.26 -10.69
N LYS A 144 5.80 -12.42 -11.02
CA LYS A 144 5.36 -12.17 -12.41
C LYS A 144 6.54 -11.81 -13.32
N ARG A 145 7.47 -10.97 -12.86
CA ARG A 145 8.65 -10.55 -13.64
C ARG A 145 9.68 -11.65 -13.80
N VAL A 146 9.97 -12.40 -12.73
CA VAL A 146 10.91 -13.53 -12.79
C VAL A 146 10.38 -14.58 -13.77
N LEU A 147 9.12 -15.00 -13.61
CA LEU A 147 8.51 -16.03 -14.44
C LEU A 147 8.34 -15.59 -15.89
N ALA A 148 7.87 -14.35 -16.13
CA ALA A 148 7.73 -13.84 -17.49
C ALA A 148 9.05 -13.81 -18.25
N ARG A 149 10.16 -13.44 -17.59
CA ARG A 149 11.49 -13.45 -18.21
C ARG A 149 12.02 -14.87 -18.39
N CYS A 150 11.94 -15.71 -17.36
CA CYS A 150 12.48 -17.06 -17.40
C CYS A 150 11.82 -17.90 -18.49
N TYR A 151 10.49 -17.81 -18.61
CA TYR A 151 9.70 -18.61 -19.53
C TYR A 151 9.27 -17.84 -20.80
N ALA A 152 9.79 -16.64 -21.02
CA ALA A 152 9.43 -15.75 -22.15
C ALA A 152 7.91 -15.61 -22.36
N VAL A 153 7.17 -15.33 -21.27
CA VAL A 153 5.72 -15.12 -21.33
C VAL A 153 5.45 -13.71 -21.83
N ASP A 154 5.09 -13.59 -23.11
CA ASP A 154 4.79 -12.31 -23.74
C ASP A 154 3.45 -11.72 -23.26
N GLY A 155 3.33 -10.40 -23.41
CA GLY A 155 2.12 -9.65 -23.10
C GLY A 155 2.11 -9.03 -21.70
N TRP A 156 1.15 -8.12 -21.51
CA TRP A 156 0.97 -7.41 -20.25
C TRP A 156 0.27 -8.30 -19.21
N PRO A 157 0.85 -8.53 -18.01
CA PRO A 157 0.25 -9.38 -16.97
C PRO A 157 -1.09 -8.90 -16.39
N GLY A 158 -1.63 -7.77 -16.86
CA GLY A 158 -2.99 -7.34 -16.55
C GLY A 158 -4.06 -7.90 -17.51
N LYS A 159 -3.66 -8.55 -18.61
CA LYS A 159 -4.59 -9.32 -19.45
C LYS A 159 -4.83 -10.70 -18.84
N LYS A 160 -6.08 -11.18 -18.87
CA LYS A 160 -6.51 -12.41 -18.18
C LYS A 160 -5.77 -13.66 -18.66
N ASP A 161 -5.56 -13.78 -19.96
CA ASP A 161 -4.82 -14.84 -20.64
C ASP A 161 -3.34 -14.89 -20.21
N VAL A 162 -2.66 -13.74 -20.18
CA VAL A 162 -1.27 -13.63 -19.70
C VAL A 162 -1.17 -13.96 -18.21
N GLU A 163 -2.08 -13.43 -17.39
CA GLU A 163 -2.13 -13.70 -15.96
C GLU A 163 -2.39 -15.18 -15.67
N LYS A 164 -3.33 -15.82 -16.38
CA LYS A 164 -3.60 -17.26 -16.27
C LYS A 164 -2.35 -18.07 -16.56
N ARG A 165 -1.63 -17.75 -17.64
CA ARG A 165 -0.40 -18.46 -18.00
C ARG A 165 0.67 -18.34 -16.92
N LEU A 166 0.83 -17.16 -16.32
CA LEU A 166 1.78 -16.95 -15.22
C LEU A 166 1.38 -17.73 -13.95
N TRP A 167 0.09 -17.86 -13.66
CA TRP A 167 -0.39 -18.71 -12.56
C TRP A 167 -0.08 -20.18 -12.78
N GLU A 168 -0.36 -20.72 -13.98
CA GLU A 168 -0.04 -22.11 -14.34
C GLU A 168 1.45 -22.42 -14.16
N ILE A 169 2.33 -21.49 -14.58
CA ILE A 169 3.77 -21.63 -14.39
C ILE A 169 4.12 -21.60 -12.91
N SER A 170 3.57 -20.63 -12.14
CA SER A 170 3.83 -20.52 -10.71
C SER A 170 3.44 -21.81 -9.96
N GLU A 171 2.24 -22.34 -10.22
CA GLU A 171 1.79 -23.63 -9.70
C GLU A 171 2.74 -24.77 -10.06
N ALA A 172 3.19 -24.84 -11.31
CA ALA A 172 4.07 -25.91 -11.76
C ALA A 172 5.46 -25.88 -11.12
N VAL A 173 5.99 -24.69 -10.80
CA VAL A 173 7.34 -24.53 -10.22
C VAL A 173 7.35 -24.44 -8.69
N THR A 174 6.20 -24.24 -8.04
CA THR A 174 6.14 -24.17 -6.57
C THR A 174 6.25 -25.57 -5.97
N PRO A 175 7.34 -25.89 -5.26
CA PRO A 175 7.49 -27.19 -4.61
C PRO A 175 6.58 -27.28 -3.39
N ALA A 176 6.14 -28.50 -3.06
CA ALA A 176 5.45 -28.76 -1.79
C ALA A 176 6.42 -28.68 -0.61
N ASN A 177 7.58 -29.34 -0.73
CA ASN A 177 8.62 -29.32 0.28
C ASN A 177 9.43 -28.01 0.19
N GLY A 178 9.50 -27.27 1.30
CA GLY A 178 10.21 -26.00 1.34
C GLY A 178 9.47 -24.82 0.69
N VAL A 179 8.15 -24.93 0.52
CA VAL A 179 7.30 -23.89 -0.10
C VAL A 179 7.49 -22.51 0.55
N GLU A 180 7.69 -22.47 1.87
CA GLU A 180 7.90 -21.26 2.65
C GLU A 180 9.18 -20.53 2.23
N ARG A 181 10.25 -21.29 1.97
CA ARG A 181 11.52 -20.76 1.48
C ARG A 181 11.42 -20.39 0.02
N PHE A 182 10.81 -21.24 -0.80
CA PHE A 182 10.68 -21.01 -2.23
C PHE A 182 9.89 -19.72 -2.54
N ASN A 183 8.74 -19.52 -1.90
CA ASN A 183 7.92 -18.34 -2.15
C ASN A 183 8.64 -17.06 -1.71
N GLN A 184 9.32 -17.07 -0.55
CA GLN A 184 10.16 -15.94 -0.13
C GLN A 184 11.32 -15.70 -1.12
N ALA A 185 11.98 -16.76 -1.56
CA ALA A 185 13.08 -16.71 -2.52
C ALA A 185 12.64 -16.08 -3.84
N MET A 186 11.47 -16.44 -4.36
CA MET A 186 10.94 -15.87 -5.60
C MET A 186 10.69 -14.36 -5.48
N MET A 187 10.17 -13.90 -4.33
CA MET A 187 10.03 -12.47 -4.06
C MET A 187 11.38 -11.76 -3.96
N ASP A 188 12.33 -12.34 -3.22
CA ASP A 188 13.69 -11.81 -3.04
C ASP A 188 14.45 -11.73 -4.37
N LEU A 189 14.35 -12.77 -5.21
CA LEU A 189 14.95 -12.80 -6.53
C LEU A 189 14.44 -11.66 -7.40
N GLY A 190 13.13 -11.43 -7.44
CA GLY A 190 12.59 -10.29 -8.18
C GLY A 190 13.02 -8.95 -7.58
N ALA A 191 13.08 -8.83 -6.26
CA ALA A 191 13.44 -7.59 -5.58
C ALA A 191 14.92 -7.20 -5.74
N MET A 192 15.84 -8.16 -5.71
CA MET A 192 17.28 -7.91 -5.57
C MET A 192 18.11 -8.27 -6.80
N VAL A 193 17.66 -9.23 -7.62
CA VAL A 193 18.44 -9.80 -8.72
C VAL A 193 17.77 -9.53 -10.06
N CYS A 194 16.57 -10.03 -10.26
CA CYS A 194 15.76 -9.85 -11.46
C CYS A 194 14.98 -8.54 -11.36
N THR A 195 15.67 -7.41 -11.20
CA THR A 195 15.11 -6.07 -11.00
C THR A 195 14.42 -5.54 -12.26
N ARG A 196 13.56 -4.52 -12.11
CA ARG A 196 12.83 -3.90 -13.23
C ARG A 196 13.78 -3.44 -14.34
N SER A 197 14.79 -2.67 -13.96
CA SER A 197 15.87 -2.19 -14.83
C SER A 197 17.20 -2.85 -14.46
N LYS A 198 18.04 -3.10 -15.47
CA LYS A 198 19.41 -3.65 -15.32
C LYS A 198 19.46 -4.88 -14.38
N PRO A 199 18.75 -5.98 -14.71
CA PRO A 199 18.79 -7.19 -13.88
C PRO A 199 20.21 -7.76 -13.81
N LYS A 200 20.57 -8.32 -12.65
CA LYS A 200 21.88 -8.92 -12.39
C LYS A 200 21.89 -10.39 -12.86
N CYS A 201 21.70 -10.62 -14.15
CA CYS A 201 21.49 -11.97 -14.70
C CYS A 201 22.64 -12.95 -14.40
N GLU A 202 23.89 -12.48 -14.38
CA GLU A 202 25.04 -13.32 -14.02
C GLU A 202 24.98 -13.87 -12.58
N LEU A 203 24.31 -13.15 -11.69
CA LEU A 203 24.13 -13.55 -10.29
C LEU A 203 22.81 -14.30 -10.05
N CYS A 204 22.01 -14.50 -11.10
CA CYS A 204 20.71 -15.13 -10.99
C CYS A 204 20.85 -16.66 -10.99
N PRO A 205 20.30 -17.38 -10.00
CA PRO A 205 20.52 -18.81 -9.86
C PRO A 205 19.88 -19.65 -10.97
N VAL A 206 18.90 -19.07 -11.67
CA VAL A 206 18.16 -19.71 -12.77
C VAL A 206 18.55 -19.12 -14.13
N ASN A 207 19.71 -18.46 -14.24
CA ASN A 207 20.13 -17.82 -15.49
C ASN A 207 20.26 -18.83 -16.65
N ASN A 208 20.75 -20.04 -16.36
CA ASN A 208 20.90 -21.13 -17.31
C ASN A 208 19.57 -21.72 -17.81
N LEU A 209 18.47 -21.42 -17.11
CA LEU A 209 17.10 -21.80 -17.50
C LEU A 209 16.33 -20.64 -18.16
N CYS A 210 16.87 -19.43 -18.14
CA CYS A 210 16.13 -18.21 -18.46
C CYS A 210 16.21 -17.87 -19.96
N VAL A 211 15.07 -18.00 -20.66
CA VAL A 211 14.95 -17.70 -22.09
C VAL A 211 15.28 -16.23 -22.38
N ALA A 212 14.78 -15.29 -21.57
CA ALA A 212 15.06 -13.88 -21.77
C ALA A 212 16.53 -13.51 -21.54
N TYR A 213 17.27 -14.29 -20.75
CA TYR A 213 18.71 -14.10 -20.57
C TYR A 213 19.48 -14.61 -21.78
N ALA A 214 19.21 -15.85 -22.21
CA ALA A 214 19.82 -16.45 -23.39
C ALA A 214 19.65 -15.60 -24.66
N ASN A 215 18.52 -14.90 -24.79
CA ASN A 215 18.19 -14.05 -25.92
C ASN A 215 18.47 -12.54 -25.70
N HIS A 216 19.08 -12.15 -24.58
CA HIS A 216 19.29 -10.75 -24.18
C HIS A 216 18.02 -9.87 -24.29
N SER A 217 16.84 -10.44 -24.00
CA SER A 217 15.52 -9.83 -24.25
C SER A 217 14.73 -9.52 -22.97
N TRP A 218 15.37 -9.51 -21.80
CA TRP A 218 14.72 -9.22 -20.50
C TRP A 218 13.97 -7.88 -20.44
N ALA A 219 14.27 -6.93 -21.33
CA ALA A 219 13.57 -5.65 -21.44
C ALA A 219 12.16 -5.77 -22.06
N GLN A 220 11.88 -6.86 -22.76
CA GLN A 220 10.57 -7.16 -23.37
C GLN A 220 9.58 -7.73 -22.34
N TYR A 221 10.08 -8.32 -21.25
CA TYR A 221 9.28 -9.05 -20.27
C TYR A 221 9.32 -8.42 -18.86
N PRO A 222 8.17 -8.35 -18.16
CA PRO A 222 6.82 -8.56 -18.71
C PRO A 222 6.42 -7.48 -19.70
N GLY A 223 5.44 -7.77 -20.55
CA GLY A 223 4.87 -6.77 -21.45
C GLY A 223 4.33 -5.56 -20.69
N LYS A 224 4.46 -4.37 -21.30
CA LYS A 224 4.10 -3.11 -20.66
C LYS A 224 2.59 -2.93 -20.60
N LYS A 225 2.10 -2.33 -19.51
CA LYS A 225 0.72 -1.83 -19.44
C LYS A 225 0.50 -0.86 -20.61
N PRO A 226 -0.61 -0.97 -21.37
CA PRO A 226 -0.97 0.03 -22.37
C PRO A 226 -0.98 1.43 -21.74
N LYS A 227 -0.34 2.40 -22.38
CA LYS A 227 -0.33 3.79 -21.91
C LYS A 227 -1.76 4.32 -21.92
N GLN A 228 -2.15 4.97 -20.84
CA GLN A 228 -3.39 5.75 -20.75
C GLN A 228 -2.99 7.17 -20.35
N THR A 229 -3.59 8.17 -21.00
CA THR A 229 -3.47 9.56 -20.55
C THR A 229 -4.17 9.66 -19.20
N LEU A 230 -3.46 10.13 -18.18
CA LEU A 230 -4.04 10.34 -16.86
C LEU A 230 -4.86 11.63 -16.91
N PRO A 231 -6.16 11.61 -16.55
CA PRO A 231 -6.93 12.84 -16.46
C PRO A 231 -6.34 13.77 -15.41
N GLU A 232 -6.44 15.07 -15.65
CA GLU A 232 -6.03 16.11 -14.71
C GLU A 232 -7.27 16.70 -14.06
N ARG A 233 -7.20 16.96 -12.75
CA ARG A 233 -8.25 17.58 -11.96
C ARG A 233 -7.63 18.67 -11.11
N THR A 234 -8.36 19.76 -10.90
CA THR A 234 -7.97 20.81 -9.97
C THR A 234 -8.79 20.66 -8.68
N GLY A 235 -8.19 20.97 -7.54
CA GLY A 235 -8.88 21.00 -6.25
C GLY A 235 -8.38 22.15 -5.39
N TYR A 236 -9.30 23.02 -4.99
CA TYR A 236 -9.04 24.13 -4.08
C TYR A 236 -9.18 23.64 -2.65
N MET A 237 -8.08 23.63 -1.88
CA MET A 237 -8.07 23.18 -0.49
C MET A 237 -8.09 24.38 0.43
N LEU A 238 -9.12 24.50 1.27
CA LEU A 238 -9.27 25.61 2.22
C LEU A 238 -8.55 25.29 3.53
N LEU A 239 -7.52 26.07 3.86
CA LEU A 239 -6.74 25.98 5.09
C LEU A 239 -7.21 27.09 6.05
N MET A 240 -8.30 26.84 6.78
CA MET A 240 -8.74 27.76 7.84
C MET A 240 -7.87 27.56 9.08
N GLN A 241 -7.26 28.65 9.57
CA GLN A 241 -6.36 28.62 10.71
C GLN A 241 -6.77 29.63 11.78
N HIS A 242 -6.80 29.19 13.03
CA HIS A 242 -6.99 30.01 14.21
C HIS A 242 -5.85 29.74 15.20
N GLY A 243 -4.89 30.68 15.31
CA GLY A 243 -3.68 30.46 16.09
C GLY A 243 -2.91 29.22 15.59
N ASP A 244 -2.68 28.26 16.49
CA ASP A 244 -2.03 26.98 16.19
C ASP A 244 -3.00 25.88 15.75
N GLU A 245 -4.28 26.19 15.56
CA GLU A 245 -5.30 25.21 15.18
C GLU A 245 -5.72 25.37 13.73
N VAL A 246 -5.93 24.24 13.05
CA VAL A 246 -6.26 24.20 11.64
C VAL A 246 -7.47 23.32 11.40
N PHE A 247 -8.47 23.82 10.70
CA PHE A 247 -9.70 23.07 10.45
C PHE A 247 -9.50 21.93 9.45
N LEU A 248 -9.89 20.72 9.83
CA LEU A 248 -9.95 19.55 8.97
C LEU A 248 -11.32 18.87 9.08
N ALA A 249 -11.77 18.26 8.00
CA ALA A 249 -12.98 17.45 7.97
C ALA A 249 -12.65 16.02 7.53
N GLN A 250 -13.32 15.04 8.15
CA GLN A 250 -13.17 13.64 7.74
C GLN A 250 -13.90 13.41 6.42
N ARG A 251 -13.21 12.78 5.46
CA ARG A 251 -13.82 12.41 4.18
C ARG A 251 -14.73 11.20 4.33
N PRO A 252 -15.76 11.06 3.47
CA PRO A 252 -16.61 9.87 3.44
C PRO A 252 -15.77 8.56 3.40
N PRO A 253 -16.24 7.43 3.97
CA PRO A 253 -15.44 6.19 4.04
C PRO A 253 -15.01 5.61 2.68
N SER A 254 -15.69 6.00 1.60
CA SER A 254 -15.42 5.57 0.22
C SER A 254 -14.94 6.75 -0.65
N GLY A 255 -14.27 6.44 -1.75
CA GLY A 255 -13.70 7.44 -2.65
C GLY A 255 -12.28 7.88 -2.28
N LEU A 256 -11.88 9.04 -2.81
CA LEU A 256 -10.54 9.61 -2.63
C LEU A 256 -10.27 9.86 -1.13
N TRP A 257 -9.18 9.30 -0.62
CA TRP A 257 -8.75 9.42 0.79
C TRP A 257 -9.84 9.07 1.80
N GLY A 258 -10.71 8.10 1.48
CA GLY A 258 -11.89 7.85 2.30
C GLY A 258 -11.57 7.53 3.77
N GLY A 259 -12.29 8.18 4.69
CA GLY A 259 -12.08 8.08 6.14
C GLY A 259 -10.86 8.85 6.68
N LEU A 260 -10.07 9.53 5.84
CA LEU A 260 -8.99 10.40 6.30
C LEU A 260 -9.49 11.82 6.56
N TYR A 261 -8.82 12.52 7.46
CA TYR A 261 -9.02 13.95 7.67
C TYR A 261 -8.28 14.74 6.58
N CYS A 262 -8.98 15.71 6.01
CA CYS A 262 -8.49 16.56 4.93
C CYS A 262 -8.99 17.99 5.11
N PHE A 263 -8.33 18.93 4.43
CA PHE A 263 -8.88 20.26 4.22
C PHE A 263 -10.20 20.17 3.45
N PRO A 264 -11.20 21.02 3.75
CA PRO A 264 -12.33 21.22 2.85
C PRO A 264 -11.83 21.47 1.42
N GLN A 265 -12.39 20.75 0.46
CA GLN A 265 -11.93 20.76 -0.93
C GLN A 265 -13.09 21.13 -1.86
N PHE A 266 -12.80 22.03 -2.79
CA PHE A 266 -13.76 22.56 -3.77
C PHE A 266 -13.24 22.39 -5.20
N GLU A 267 -14.14 22.39 -6.18
CA GLU A 267 -13.80 22.27 -7.60
C GLU A 267 -13.20 23.58 -8.15
N ASP A 268 -13.66 24.71 -7.62
CA ASP A 268 -13.21 26.06 -7.95
C ASP A 268 -13.23 26.98 -6.71
N GLU A 269 -12.70 28.20 -6.89
CA GLU A 269 -12.67 29.22 -5.83
C GLU A 269 -14.06 29.82 -5.53
N ASP A 270 -14.97 29.87 -6.49
CA ASP A 270 -16.30 30.45 -6.32
C ASP A 270 -17.13 29.61 -5.34
N LEU A 271 -17.10 28.28 -5.50
CA LEU A 271 -17.74 27.32 -4.60
C LEU A 271 -17.14 27.38 -3.19
N LEU A 272 -15.83 27.57 -3.06
CA LEU A 272 -15.16 27.77 -1.78
C LEU A 272 -15.68 29.05 -1.08
N ARG A 273 -15.75 30.17 -1.82
CA ARG A 273 -16.23 31.44 -1.28
C ARG A 273 -17.71 31.38 -0.90
N GLU A 274 -18.53 30.71 -1.69
CA GLU A 274 -19.94 30.49 -1.37
C GLU A 274 -20.10 29.64 -0.10
N TRP A 275 -19.26 28.60 0.07
CA TRP A 275 -19.26 27.78 1.29
C TRP A 275 -18.89 28.57 2.55
N LEU A 276 -17.93 29.49 2.46
CA LEU A 276 -17.56 30.41 3.54
C LEU A 276 -18.72 31.37 3.87
N LYS A 277 -19.34 31.94 2.83
CA LYS A 277 -20.47 32.87 2.95
C LYS A 277 -21.67 32.23 3.66
N GLN A 278 -22.01 30.99 3.32
CA GLN A 278 -23.09 30.23 3.96
C GLN A 278 -22.86 30.00 5.46
N ARG A 279 -21.60 30.04 5.91
CA ARG A 279 -21.19 29.90 7.32
C ARG A 279 -20.92 31.24 8.01
N GLY A 280 -21.17 32.36 7.33
CA GLY A 280 -20.91 33.70 7.87
C GLY A 280 -19.41 33.97 8.11
N ILE A 281 -18.52 33.30 7.38
CA ILE A 281 -17.07 33.48 7.51
C ILE A 281 -16.61 34.48 6.45
N ALA A 282 -16.00 35.59 6.87
CA ALA A 282 -15.43 36.59 5.97
C ALA A 282 -14.17 36.04 5.27
N ALA A 283 -14.07 36.28 3.96
CA ALA A 283 -12.97 35.80 3.11
C ALA A 283 -11.96 36.91 2.77
N ASP A 284 -11.93 38.01 3.54
CA ASP A 284 -11.18 39.23 3.21
C ASP A 284 -9.66 39.00 3.14
N ASN A 285 -9.14 38.06 3.93
CA ASN A 285 -7.72 37.69 3.99
C ASN A 285 -7.42 36.33 3.33
N LEU A 286 -8.32 35.82 2.48
CA LEU A 286 -8.11 34.57 1.76
C LEU A 286 -6.93 34.71 0.79
N THR A 287 -5.88 33.93 0.99
CA THR A 287 -4.63 34.01 0.23
C THR A 287 -4.29 32.66 -0.40
N GLN A 288 -4.02 32.64 -1.70
CA GLN A 288 -3.55 31.44 -2.38
C GLN A 288 -2.07 31.17 -2.04
N LEU A 289 -1.76 29.95 -1.61
CA LEU A 289 -0.39 29.46 -1.44
C LEU A 289 0.14 28.81 -2.73
N THR A 290 1.44 28.48 -2.76
CA THR A 290 2.06 27.80 -3.90
C THR A 290 1.34 26.48 -4.25
N ALA A 291 0.72 26.44 -5.43
CA ALA A 291 0.03 25.26 -5.94
C ALA A 291 1.01 24.13 -6.29
N PHE A 292 0.54 22.88 -6.19
CA PHE A 292 1.36 21.73 -6.51
C PHE A 292 0.55 20.54 -7.02
N ARG A 293 1.20 19.69 -7.83
CA ARG A 293 0.60 18.47 -8.37
C ARG A 293 0.81 17.28 -7.43
N HIS A 294 -0.27 16.57 -7.11
CA HIS A 294 -0.24 15.26 -6.48
C HIS A 294 -0.68 14.19 -7.47
N THR A 295 0.17 13.19 -7.69
CA THR A 295 -0.07 12.17 -8.73
C THR A 295 -0.58 10.86 -8.12
N PHE A 296 -1.75 10.42 -8.58
CA PHE A 296 -2.27 9.08 -8.33
C PHE A 296 -1.96 8.15 -9.49
N SER A 297 -2.17 6.86 -9.29
CA SER A 297 -2.02 5.85 -10.33
C SER A 297 -3.02 5.99 -11.50
N HIS A 298 -4.10 6.77 -11.31
CA HIS A 298 -5.23 6.86 -12.22
C HIS A 298 -5.64 8.30 -12.59
N PHE A 299 -5.05 9.33 -11.99
CA PHE A 299 -5.25 10.75 -12.35
C PHE A 299 -4.19 11.64 -11.68
N HIS A 300 -4.08 12.89 -12.14
CA HIS A 300 -3.34 13.95 -11.46
C HIS A 300 -4.31 14.90 -10.76
N LEU A 301 -4.00 15.29 -9.52
CA LEU A 301 -4.70 16.34 -8.79
C LEU A 301 -3.78 17.54 -8.63
N ASP A 302 -4.11 18.65 -9.28
CA ASP A 302 -3.50 19.94 -9.07
C ASP A 302 -4.17 20.61 -7.87
N ILE A 303 -3.42 20.71 -6.78
CA ILE A 303 -3.91 21.23 -5.51
C ILE A 303 -3.57 22.71 -5.45
N VAL A 304 -4.60 23.53 -5.24
CA VAL A 304 -4.51 24.97 -5.02
C VAL A 304 -4.86 25.24 -3.55
N PRO A 305 -3.85 25.41 -2.66
CA PRO A 305 -4.13 25.68 -1.26
C PRO A 305 -4.55 27.13 -1.07
N MET A 306 -5.66 27.36 -0.36
CA MET A 306 -6.25 28.65 -0.07
C MET A 306 -6.22 28.84 1.45
N TRP A 307 -5.31 29.66 1.94
CA TRP A 307 -5.14 29.92 3.37
C TRP A 307 -6.01 31.07 3.85
N LEU A 308 -6.68 30.87 4.99
CA LEU A 308 -7.55 31.86 5.61
C LEU A 308 -7.32 31.91 7.12
N PRO A 309 -6.71 32.97 7.66
CA PRO A 309 -6.73 33.22 9.10
C PRO A 309 -8.15 33.59 9.52
N VAL A 310 -8.70 32.89 10.53
CA VAL A 310 -10.01 33.18 11.10
C VAL A 310 -9.88 33.62 12.55
N SER A 311 -10.82 34.46 13.01
CA SER A 311 -10.83 35.03 14.36
C SER A 311 -11.58 34.19 15.40
N SER A 312 -12.33 33.17 14.97
CA SER A 312 -13.11 32.28 15.85
C SER A 312 -13.28 30.90 15.26
N VAL A 313 -13.29 29.89 16.14
CA VAL A 313 -13.48 28.47 15.81
C VAL A 313 -14.95 28.02 15.81
N ALA A 314 -15.85 28.84 16.36
CA ALA A 314 -17.25 28.47 16.64
C ALA A 314 -18.09 28.26 15.37
N SER A 315 -17.75 28.92 14.26
CA SER A 315 -18.53 28.89 13.01
C SER A 315 -18.49 27.54 12.26
N CYS A 316 -17.67 26.59 12.71
CA CYS A 316 -17.47 25.29 12.04
C CYS A 316 -17.68 24.07 12.96
N MET A 317 -18.16 24.25 14.20
CA MET A 317 -18.28 23.15 15.18
C MET A 317 -19.42 22.15 14.91
N ASP A 318 -20.37 22.48 14.02
CA ASP A 318 -21.60 21.68 13.79
C ASP A 318 -21.45 20.53 12.77
N GLU A 319 -20.28 20.35 12.17
CA GLU A 319 -20.03 19.19 11.31
C GLU A 319 -19.45 18.07 12.17
N GLY A 320 -20.29 17.11 12.60
CA GLY A 320 -19.95 16.02 13.54
C GLY A 320 -18.83 15.06 13.11
N THR A 321 -18.07 15.39 12.07
CA THR A 321 -16.87 14.68 11.58
C THR A 321 -15.69 15.62 11.30
N ALA A 322 -15.73 16.86 11.80
CA ALA A 322 -14.66 17.85 11.69
C ALA A 322 -13.89 18.03 13.00
N LEU A 323 -12.65 18.51 12.90
CA LEU A 323 -11.82 18.84 14.05
C LEU A 323 -10.93 20.06 13.77
N TRP A 324 -10.57 20.74 14.86
CA TRP A 324 -9.50 21.72 14.88
C TRP A 324 -8.19 21.00 15.22
N TYR A 325 -7.36 20.80 14.20
CA TYR A 325 -6.10 20.07 14.30
C TYR A 325 -5.04 20.98 14.92
N ASN A 326 -4.62 20.66 16.14
CA ASN A 326 -3.61 21.44 16.82
C ASN A 326 -2.21 21.14 16.24
N LEU A 327 -1.55 22.17 15.72
CA LEU A 327 -0.23 22.05 15.09
C LEU A 327 0.87 21.74 16.11
N ALA A 328 0.73 22.17 17.37
CA ALA A 328 1.69 21.95 18.44
C ALA A 328 1.48 20.62 19.19
N GLN A 329 0.23 20.18 19.34
CA GLN A 329 -0.18 18.94 20.02
C GLN A 329 -1.11 18.13 19.11
N PRO A 330 -0.56 17.44 18.11
CA PRO A 330 -1.36 16.93 17.02
C PRO A 330 -2.19 15.71 17.44
N PRO A 331 -3.50 15.66 17.12
CA PRO A 331 -4.32 14.49 17.41
C PRO A 331 -3.90 13.28 16.57
N SER A 332 -4.10 12.07 17.12
CA SER A 332 -3.80 10.80 16.47
C SER A 332 -4.86 10.42 15.43
N VAL A 333 -4.90 11.15 14.32
CA VAL A 333 -5.82 10.92 13.19
C VAL A 333 -5.08 10.54 11.91
N GLY A 334 -5.79 9.84 11.00
CA GLY A 334 -5.29 9.50 9.68
C GLY A 334 -5.32 10.69 8.72
N LEU A 335 -4.18 11.03 8.13
CA LEU A 335 -4.03 12.17 7.22
C LEU A 335 -3.63 11.71 5.82
N ALA A 336 -4.11 12.41 4.79
CA ALA A 336 -3.60 12.23 3.44
C ALA A 336 -2.22 12.88 3.28
N ALA A 337 -1.35 12.31 2.44
CA ALA A 337 0.00 12.85 2.21
C ALA A 337 0.06 14.35 1.84
N PRO A 338 -0.79 14.90 0.93
CA PRO A 338 -0.76 16.34 0.67
C PRO A 338 -1.26 17.18 1.86
N VAL A 339 -2.13 16.64 2.70
CA VAL A 339 -2.61 17.32 3.91
C VAL A 339 -1.48 17.40 4.94
N GLU A 340 -0.77 16.29 5.16
CA GLU A 340 0.40 16.27 6.04
C GLU A 340 1.49 17.24 5.57
N ARG A 341 1.76 17.31 4.26
CA ARG A 341 2.68 18.29 3.66
C ARG A 341 2.28 19.73 4.01
N LEU A 342 1.01 20.09 3.82
CA LEU A 342 0.51 21.44 4.06
C LEU A 342 0.53 21.78 5.56
N LEU A 343 0.16 20.84 6.44
CA LEU A 343 0.26 21.03 7.89
C LEU A 343 1.72 21.24 8.34
N GLN A 344 2.68 20.54 7.73
CA GLN A 344 4.11 20.78 7.98
C GLN A 344 4.58 22.17 7.51
N GLN A 345 4.08 22.66 6.37
CA GLN A 345 4.37 24.02 5.89
C GLN A 345 3.81 25.08 6.84
N LEU A 346 2.57 24.90 7.33
CA LEU A 346 1.98 25.78 8.34
C LEU A 346 2.79 25.80 9.64
N ARG A 347 3.23 24.62 10.13
CA ARG A 347 4.11 24.52 11.32
C ARG A 347 5.43 25.27 11.14
N ALA A 348 6.00 25.23 9.94
CA ALA A 348 7.27 25.88 9.64
C ALA A 348 7.15 27.39 9.41
N GLY A 349 5.92 27.95 9.40
CA GLY A 349 5.67 29.34 9.01
C GLY A 349 5.98 29.62 7.52
N ALA A 350 6.14 28.58 6.70
CA ALA A 350 6.47 28.68 5.29
C ALA A 350 5.19 28.91 4.48
N MET A 351 4.68 30.15 4.49
CA MET A 351 3.48 30.58 3.77
C MET A 351 3.77 31.14 2.36
N VAL A 352 4.90 30.77 1.75
CA VAL A 352 5.35 31.26 0.43
C VAL A 352 5.12 30.19 -0.63
#